data_AF-A0A3B6NHR5-F1
#
_entry.id   AF-A0A3B6NHR5-F1
#
_cell.length_a   1.000
_cell.length_b   1.000
_cell.length_c   1.000
_cell.angle_alpha   90.00
_cell.angle_beta   90.00
_cell.angle_gamma   90.00
#
_symmetry.space_group_name_H-M   'P 1'
#
loop_
_entity.id
_entity.type
_entity.pdbx_description
1 polymer ?
#
loop_
_entity_poly.entity_id
_entity_poly.type
_entity_poly.pdbx_seq_one_letter_code
_entity_poly.pdbx_strand_id
1 'polypeptide(L)' 'MEDDPRQKFKEKAIDELSRLGFTGTEIVNAASIFAKAPEEMHMMLALPQNLRREYVKKTLGKLNSCTIILF' A
#
# COMPACT_ATOMS: atom_id res chain seq x y z
N MET A 1 -20.16 18.84 -1.20
CA MET A 1 -19.27 18.01 -0.37
C MET A 1 -17.92 18.04 -1.06
N GLU A 2 -16.93 18.70 -0.47
CA GLU A 2 -15.57 18.64 -0.98
C GLU A 2 -15.05 17.25 -0.64
N ASP A 3 -14.77 16.44 -1.66
CA ASP A 3 -14.07 15.17 -1.50
C ASP A 3 -12.78 15.43 -0.71
N ASP A 4 -12.61 14.73 0.41
CA ASP A 4 -11.35 14.80 1.16
C ASP A 4 -10.25 14.34 0.20
N PRO A 5 -9.23 15.16 -0.10
CA PRO A 5 -8.15 14.78 -1.01
C PRO A 5 -7.54 13.43 -0.63
N ARG A 6 -7.52 13.10 0.68
CA ARG A 6 -7.02 11.83 1.21
C ARG A 6 -7.87 10.64 0.80
N GLN A 7 -9.18 10.80 0.60
CA GLN A 7 -10.06 9.73 0.12
C GLN A 7 -9.76 9.37 -1.32
N LYS A 8 -9.61 10.38 -2.18
CA LYS A 8 -9.22 10.19 -3.59
C LYS A 8 -7.85 9.50 -3.73
N PHE A 9 -6.91 9.80 -2.84
CA PHE A 9 -5.62 9.11 -2.80
C PHE A 9 -5.75 7.64 -2.39
N LYS A 10 -6.63 7.32 -1.43
CA LYS A 10 -6.89 5.94 -1.00
C LYS A 10 -7.51 5.09 -2.12
N GLU A 11 -8.51 5.62 -2.80
CA GLU A 11 -9.16 4.95 -3.93
C GLU A 11 -8.13 4.63 -5.04
N LYS A 12 -7.32 5.63 -5.41
CA LYS A 12 -6.26 5.45 -6.40
C LYS A 12 -5.22 4.40 -6.00
N ALA A 13 -4.90 4.29 -4.71
CA ALA A 13 -3.99 3.26 -4.22
C ALA A 13 -4.61 1.86 -4.30
N ILE A 14 -5.89 1.70 -3.93
CA ILE A 14 -6.62 0.42 -4.03
C ILE A 14 -6.73 -0.04 -5.49
N ASP A 15 -7.06 0.88 -6.39
CA ASP A 15 -7.12 0.60 -7.83
C ASP A 15 -5.76 0.17 -8.36
N GLU A 16 -4.70 0.86 -7.98
CA GLU A 16 -3.33 0.54 -8.39
C GLU A 16 -2.89 -0.84 -7.85
N LEU A 17 -3.16 -1.14 -6.59
CA LEU A 17 -2.86 -2.45 -5.99
C LEU A 17 -3.61 -3.58 -6.70
N SER A 18 -4.89 -3.37 -7.02
CA SER A 18 -5.70 -4.33 -7.78
C SER A 18 -5.12 -4.54 -9.18
N ARG A 19 -4.73 -3.45 -9.87
CA ARG A 19 -4.10 -3.47 -11.20
C ARG A 19 -2.74 -4.16 -11.20
N LEU A 20 -1.98 -4.06 -10.11
CA LEU A 20 -0.70 -4.75 -9.94
C LEU A 20 -0.86 -6.24 -9.63
N GLY A 21 -2.09 -6.75 -9.47
CA GLY A 21 -2.40 -8.17 -9.31
C GLY A 21 -2.13 -8.69 -7.90
N PHE A 22 -2.38 -7.87 -6.88
CA PHE A 22 -2.40 -8.30 -5.47
C PHE A 22 -3.74 -8.94 -5.11
N THR A 23 -3.71 -9.84 -4.13
CA THR A 23 -4.91 -10.48 -3.57
C THR A 23 -5.68 -9.53 -2.65
N GLY A 24 -6.96 -9.82 -2.37
CA GLY A 24 -7.78 -9.01 -1.44
C GLY A 24 -7.12 -8.81 -0.08
N THR A 25 -6.49 -9.85 0.48
CA THR A 25 -5.76 -9.75 1.76
C THR A 25 -4.54 -8.83 1.68
N GLU A 26 -3.75 -8.94 0.61
CA GLU A 26 -2.59 -8.06 0.39
C GLU A 26 -3.02 -6.60 0.19
N ILE A 27 -4.12 -6.37 -0.51
CA ILE A 27 -4.70 -5.03 -0.71
C ILE A 27 -5.12 -4.42 0.64
N VAL A 28 -5.85 -5.17 1.47
CA VAL A 28 -6.26 -4.70 2.81
C VAL A 28 -5.05 -4.40 3.69
N ASN A 29 -4.04 -5.26 3.67
CA ASN A 29 -2.81 -5.06 4.46
C ASN A 29 -2.02 -3.83 3.99
N ALA A 30 -1.84 -3.65 2.68
CA ALA A 30 -1.15 -2.50 2.11
C ALA A 30 -1.92 -1.20 2.37
N ALA A 31 -3.24 -1.21 2.20
CA ALA A 31 -4.10 -0.06 2.49
C ALA A 31 -4.02 0.35 3.98
N SER A 32 -3.95 -0.63 4.90
CA SER A 32 -3.78 -0.37 6.34
C SER A 32 -2.44 0.31 6.65
N ILE A 33 -1.35 -0.09 5.97
CA ILE A 33 -0.05 0.58 6.09
C ILE A 33 -0.14 2.01 5.54
N PHE A 34 -0.68 2.18 4.34
CA PHE A 34 -0.79 3.48 3.68
C PHE A 34 -1.68 4.47 4.44
N ALA A 35 -2.70 3.97 5.15
CA ALA A 35 -3.52 4.80 6.03
C ALA A 35 -2.73 5.33 7.24
N LYS A 36 -1.74 4.59 7.73
CA LYS A 36 -0.88 4.95 8.86
C LYS A 36 0.37 5.72 8.46
N ALA A 37 0.86 5.48 7.24
CA ALA A 37 2.05 6.08 6.65
C ALA A 37 1.74 6.54 5.21
N PRO A 38 1.05 7.68 5.02
CA PRO A 38 0.72 8.21 3.69
C PRO A 38 1.94 8.43 2.77
N GLU A 39 3.11 8.66 3.35
CA GLU A 39 4.39 8.79 2.67
C GLU A 39 4.82 7.49 1.95
N GLU A 40 4.50 6.31 2.49
CA GLU A 40 4.76 5.02 1.84
C GLU A 40 3.89 4.87 0.57
N MET A 41 2.66 5.38 0.62
CA MET A 41 1.75 5.44 -0.53
C MET A 41 2.25 6.44 -1.58
N HIS A 42 2.70 7.63 -1.15
CA HIS A 42 3.28 8.63 -2.05
C HIS A 42 4.53 8.08 -2.76
N MET A 43 5.40 7.40 -2.01
CA MET A 43 6.58 6.75 -2.57
C MET A 43 6.20 5.67 -3.58
N MET A 44 5.23 4.80 -3.26
CA MET A 44 4.72 3.81 -4.21
C MET A 44 4.21 4.46 -5.50
N LEU A 45 3.41 5.52 -5.41
CA LEU A 45 2.83 6.19 -6.59
C LEU A 45 3.89 6.95 -7.43
N ALA A 46 4.95 7.45 -6.79
CA ALA A 46 6.06 8.13 -7.46
C ALA A 46 6.96 7.17 -8.25
N LEU A 47 6.99 5.89 -7.89
CA LEU A 47 7.82 4.89 -8.58
C LEU A 47 7.31 4.57 -10.00
N PRO A 48 8.22 4.21 -10.92
CA PRO A 48 7.87 3.59 -12.19
C PRO A 48 7.01 2.34 -12.01
N GLN A 49 6.08 2.11 -12.92
CA GLN A 49 5.07 1.06 -12.83
C GLN A 49 5.65 -0.34 -12.58
N ASN A 50 6.80 -0.65 -13.20
CA ASN A 50 7.50 -1.92 -13.04
C ASN A 50 8.07 -2.14 -11.63
N LEU A 51 8.32 -1.07 -10.86
CA LEU A 51 8.88 -1.12 -9.51
C LEU A 51 7.82 -1.11 -8.41
N ARG A 52 6.60 -0.65 -8.71
CA ARG A 52 5.53 -0.51 -7.70
C ARG A 52 5.15 -1.83 -7.04
N ARG A 53 5.08 -2.91 -7.81
CA ARG A 53 4.74 -4.24 -7.27
C ARG A 53 5.81 -4.74 -6.29
N GLU A 54 7.08 -4.55 -6.62
CA GLU A 54 8.18 -4.94 -5.75
C GLU A 54 8.20 -4.11 -4.47
N TYR A 55 7.96 -2.81 -4.59
CA TYR A 55 7.85 -1.91 -3.45
C TYR A 55 6.77 -2.36 -2.46
N VAL A 56 5.55 -2.60 -2.95
CA VAL A 56 4.44 -3.07 -2.11
C VAL A 56 4.77 -4.41 -1.44
N LYS A 57 5.37 -5.36 -2.17
CA LYS A 57 5.84 -6.63 -1.58
C LYS A 57 6.85 -6.40 -0.47
N LYS A 58 7.79 -5.48 -0.64
CA LYS A 58 8.76 -5.11 0.40
C LYS A 58 8.06 -4.50 1.61
N THR A 59 7.10 -3.60 1.41
CA THR A 59 6.33 -2.97 2.48
C THR A 59 5.47 -3.98 3.24
N LEU A 60 4.83 -4.93 2.53
CA LEU A 60 4.11 -6.05 3.14
C LEU A 60 5.06 -7.02 3.86
N GLY A 61 6.25 -7.26 3.32
CA GLY A 61 7.29 -8.08 3.94
C GLY A 61 7.80 -7.51 5.27
N LYS A 62 7.87 -6.17 5.41
CA LYS A 62 8.19 -5.50 6.68
C LYS A 62 7.21 -5.86 7.81
N LEU A 63 5.93 -6.10 7.49
CA LEU A 63 4.95 -6.55 8.48
C LEU A 63 5.28 -7.95 8.99
N ASN A 64 5.61 -8.87 8.09
CA ASN A 64 5.90 -10.26 8.44
C ASN A 64 7.23 -10.41 9.19
N SER A 65 8.21 -9.52 8.96
CA SER A 65 9.46 -9.52 9.73
C SER A 65 9.30 -8.94 11.14
N CYS A 66 8.23 -8.18 11.41
CA CYS A 66 7.98 -7.59 12.73
C CYS A 66 7.15 -8.50 13.65
N THR A 67 6.52 -9.56 13.12
CA THR A 67 5.69 -10.51 13.89
C THR A 67 6.49 -11.63 14.58
N ILE A 68 7.81 -11.74 14.36
CA ILE A 68 8.63 -12.84 14.95
C ILE A 68 9.11 -12.55 16.39
N ILE A 69 8.84 -11.38 16.98
CA ILE A 69 9.24 -11.10 18.38
C ILE A 69 8.01 -10.76 19.23
N LEU A 70 7.18 -11.77 19.50
CA LEU A 70 6.34 -11.85 20.70
C LEU A 70 6.21 -13.34 21.09
N PHE A 71 7.27 -13.88 21.70
CA PHE A 71 7.19 -15.04 22.59
C PHE A 71 7.49 -14.56 24.00
#